data_AF-A0A843KPI0-F1
#
_entry.id   AF-A0A843KPI0-F1
#
_cell.length_a   1.000
_cell.length_b   1.000
_cell.length_c   1.000
_cell.angle_alpha   90.00
_cell.angle_beta   90.00
_cell.angle_gamma   90.00
#
_symmetry.space_group_name_H-M   'P 1'
#
loop_
_entity.id
_entity.type
_entity.pdbx_description
1 polymer ?
#
loop_
_entity_poly.entity_id
_entity_poly.type
_entity_poly.pdbx_seq_one_letter_code
_entity_poly.pdbx_strand_id
1 'polypeptide(L)'
;MQKEELLHLHMLLVHVRKYYESTTGEDVSTDQYNALHISPVHIHKNKVTHKKAILTLGNEIVQHIRANHNPYIDYHADFPSGRIATEH
;
A
#
# COMPACT_ATOMS: atom_id res chain seq x y z
N MET A 1 12.40 9.14 -13.48
CA MET A 1 11.13 8.43 -13.72
C MET A 1 10.41 8.97 -14.94
N GLN A 2 10.13 8.06 -15.87
CA GLN A 2 9.31 8.29 -17.06
C GLN A 2 7.83 8.43 -16.68
N LYS A 3 6.99 8.87 -17.63
CA LYS A 3 5.56 9.11 -17.35
C LYS A 3 4.82 7.80 -17.12
N GLU A 4 5.11 6.78 -17.91
CA GLU A 4 4.50 5.44 -17.80
C GLU A 4 4.85 4.79 -16.45
N GLU A 5 6.11 4.88 -16.03
CA GLU A 5 6.54 4.41 -14.70
C GLU A 5 5.75 5.08 -13.56
N LEU A 6 5.46 6.39 -13.67
CA LEU A 6 4.64 7.09 -12.68
C LEU A 6 3.17 6.64 -12.71
N LEU A 7 2.61 6.39 -13.89
CA LEU A 7 1.25 5.87 -14.01
C LEU A 7 1.13 4.46 -13.42
N HIS A 8 2.09 3.59 -13.71
CA HIS A 8 2.16 2.24 -13.14
C HIS A 8 2.34 2.26 -11.63
N LEU A 9 3.25 3.11 -11.11
CA LEU A 9 3.44 3.25 -9.67
C LEU A 9 2.18 3.78 -8.99
N HIS A 10 1.51 4.76 -9.60
CA HIS A 10 0.26 5.29 -9.08
C HIS A 10 -0.85 4.23 -9.03
N MET A 11 -0.98 3.43 -10.09
CA MET A 11 -1.90 2.29 -10.13
C MET A 11 -1.59 1.27 -9.04
N LEU A 12 -0.32 0.88 -8.92
CA LEU A 12 0.14 -0.08 -7.93
C LEU A 12 -0.20 0.38 -6.51
N LEU A 13 0.02 1.66 -6.19
CA LEU A 13 -0.23 2.18 -4.84
C LEU A 13 -1.74 2.20 -4.50
N VAL A 14 -2.60 2.48 -5.48
CA VAL A 14 -4.06 2.32 -5.32
C VAL A 14 -4.42 0.86 -5.04
N HIS A 15 -3.77 -0.10 -5.72
CA HIS A 15 -3.99 -1.53 -5.45
C HIS A 15 -3.46 -1.96 -4.08
N VAL A 16 -2.31 -1.44 -3.65
CA VAL A 16 -1.77 -1.71 -2.30
C VAL A 16 -2.76 -1.27 -1.23
N ARG A 17 -3.36 -0.08 -1.36
CA ARG A 17 -4.40 0.38 -0.45
C ARG A 17 -5.59 -0.58 -0.41
N LYS A 18 -6.16 -0.90 -1.58
CA LYS A 18 -7.30 -1.82 -1.68
C LYS A 18 -6.99 -3.20 -1.11
N TYR A 19 -5.78 -3.71 -1.35
CA TYR A 19 -5.33 -4.99 -0.83
C TYR A 19 -5.25 -4.96 0.70
N TYR A 20 -4.67 -3.92 1.28
CA TYR A 20 -4.64 -3.70 2.73
C TYR A 20 -6.06 -3.67 3.30
N GLU A 21 -6.94 -2.84 2.75
CA GLU A 21 -8.34 -2.69 3.18
C GLU A 21 -9.07 -4.05 3.12
N SER A 22 -8.90 -4.80 2.03
CA SER A 22 -9.54 -6.11 1.87
C SER A 22 -9.02 -7.20 2.81
N THR A 23 -7.75 -7.11 3.23
CA THR A 23 -7.08 -8.14 4.05
C THR A 23 -7.27 -7.89 5.54
N THR A 24 -7.33 -6.62 5.94
CA THR A 24 -7.48 -6.20 7.36
C THR A 24 -8.93 -5.91 7.73
N GLY A 25 -9.78 -5.59 6.74
CA GLY A 25 -11.12 -5.06 6.98
C GLY A 25 -11.14 -3.60 7.46
N GLU A 26 -9.99 -2.92 7.45
CA GLU A 26 -9.84 -1.52 7.86
C GLU A 26 -9.84 -0.59 6.66
N ASP A 27 -10.71 0.43 6.66
CA ASP A 27 -10.73 1.45 5.60
C ASP A 27 -9.62 2.50 5.82
N VAL A 28 -8.81 2.74 4.79
CA VAL A 28 -7.75 3.76 4.83
C VAL A 28 -8.31 5.10 4.36
N SER A 29 -8.49 6.05 5.29
CA SER A 29 -8.82 7.43 4.91
C SER A 29 -7.73 8.02 4.01
N THR A 30 -8.18 8.59 2.88
CA THR A 30 -7.33 9.16 1.83
C THR A 30 -7.87 10.50 1.35
N ASP A 31 -8.35 11.32 2.28
CA ASP A 31 -9.06 12.56 1.99
C ASP A 31 -8.20 13.57 1.23
N GLN A 32 -6.90 13.67 1.56
CA GLN A 32 -5.99 14.57 0.86
C GLN A 32 -5.72 14.09 -0.56
N TYR A 33 -5.55 12.78 -0.76
CA TYR A 33 -5.44 12.19 -2.08
C TYR A 33 -6.71 12.42 -2.92
N ASN A 34 -7.88 12.17 -2.33
CA ASN A 34 -9.18 12.34 -2.99
C ASN A 34 -9.41 13.79 -3.43
N ALA A 35 -9.00 14.76 -2.60
CA ALA A 35 -9.07 16.20 -2.91
C ALA A 35 -8.20 16.63 -4.10
N LEU A 36 -7.22 15.81 -4.52
CA LEU A 36 -6.45 16.10 -5.74
C LEU A 36 -7.28 15.88 -7.01
N HIS A 37 -8.37 15.08 -6.95
CA HIS A 37 -9.16 14.66 -8.10
C HIS A 37 -8.30 14.04 -9.22
N ILE A 38 -7.31 13.23 -8.83
CA ILE A 38 -6.41 12.53 -9.73
C ILE A 38 -6.47 11.04 -9.44
N SER A 39 -6.53 10.25 -10.50
CA SER A 39 -6.46 8.79 -10.44
C SER A 39 -5.57 8.26 -11.56
N PRO A 40 -5.15 6.98 -11.50
CA PRO A 40 -4.24 6.40 -12.49
C PRO A 40 -4.75 6.46 -13.94
N VAL A 41 -6.07 6.48 -14.16
CA VAL A 41 -6.67 6.54 -15.51
C VAL A 41 -6.55 7.91 -16.17
N HIS A 42 -6.18 8.95 -15.41
CA HIS A 42 -6.02 10.31 -15.92
C HIS A 42 -4.70 10.50 -16.67
N ILE A 43 -4.41 9.64 -17.65
CA ILE A 43 -3.13 9.58 -18.39
C ILE A 43 -2.75 10.89 -19.09
N HIS A 44 -3.68 11.79 -19.31
CA HIS A 44 -3.45 13.10 -19.92
C HIS A 44 -2.82 14.10 -18.94
N LYS A 45 -2.92 13.88 -17.61
CA LYS A 45 -2.33 14.75 -16.60
C LYS A 45 -0.79 14.66 -16.62
N ASN A 46 -0.14 15.70 -16.10
CA ASN A 46 1.32 15.82 -16.18
C ASN A 46 2.04 14.98 -15.09
N LYS A 47 3.36 14.83 -15.24
CA LYS A 47 4.19 14.02 -14.33
C LYS A 47 4.15 14.55 -12.88
N VAL A 48 4.12 15.87 -12.69
CA VAL A 48 4.12 16.49 -11.36
C VAL A 48 2.84 16.16 -10.61
N THR A 49 1.71 16.22 -11.31
CA THR A 49 0.40 15.85 -10.77
C THR A 49 0.37 14.39 -10.29
N HIS A 50 0.86 13.44 -11.09
CA HIS A 50 0.93 12.04 -10.67
C HIS A 50 1.92 11.80 -9.52
N LYS A 51 3.07 12.49 -9.50
CA LYS A 51 4.01 12.43 -8.37
C LYS A 51 3.36 12.91 -7.07
N LYS A 52 2.63 14.03 -7.12
CA LYS A 52 1.91 14.56 -5.95
C LYS A 52 0.89 13.54 -5.44
N ALA A 53 0.11 12.95 -6.34
CA ALA A 53 -0.88 11.93 -5.99
C ALA A 53 -0.25 10.70 -5.32
N ILE A 54 0.86 10.19 -5.87
CA ILE A 54 1.61 9.07 -5.28
C ILE A 54 2.11 9.40 -3.88
N LEU A 55 2.75 10.56 -3.69
CA LEU A 55 3.33 10.96 -2.41
C LEU A 55 2.24 11.17 -1.35
N THR A 56 1.13 11.81 -1.71
CA THR A 56 -0.01 12.03 -0.81
C THR A 56 -0.63 10.70 -0.39
N LEU A 57 -0.96 9.82 -1.36
CA LEU A 57 -1.55 8.51 -1.08
C LEU A 57 -0.64 7.64 -0.20
N GLY A 58 0.66 7.60 -0.52
CA GLY A 58 1.63 6.81 0.23
C GLY A 58 1.76 7.28 1.68
N ASN A 59 1.75 8.60 1.90
CA ASN A 59 1.80 9.16 3.25
C ASN A 59 0.55 8.79 4.07
N GLU A 60 -0.64 8.89 3.49
CA GLU A 60 -1.91 8.55 4.17
C GLU A 60 -1.96 7.05 4.52
N ILE A 61 -1.54 6.16 3.62
CA ILE A 61 -1.41 4.72 3.90
C ILE A 61 -0.45 4.47 5.06
N VAL A 62 0.76 5.05 5.03
CA VAL A 62 1.76 4.86 6.09
C VAL A 62 1.28 5.41 7.43
N GLN A 63 0.62 6.57 7.43
CA GLN A 63 0.05 7.16 8.64
C GLN A 63 -1.04 6.27 9.25
N HIS A 64 -1.95 5.75 8.42
CA HIS A 64 -2.99 4.83 8.86
C HIS A 64 -2.40 3.56 9.48
N ILE A 65 -1.49 2.89 8.77
CA ILE A 65 -0.86 1.66 9.27
C ILE A 65 -0.13 1.92 10.59
N ARG A 66 0.60 3.03 10.72
CA ARG A 66 1.29 3.37 11.98
C ARG A 66 0.35 3.66 13.14
N ALA A 67 -0.85 4.16 12.87
CA ALA A 67 -1.83 4.47 13.90
C ALA A 67 -2.58 3.23 14.38
N ASN A 68 -2.86 2.28 13.48
CA ASN A 68 -3.69 1.11 13.77
C ASN A 68 -2.89 -0.17 14.02
N HIS A 69 -1.67 -0.26 13.50
CA HIS A 69 -0.80 -1.41 13.65
C HIS A 69 0.51 -1.02 14.34
N ASN A 70 0.89 -1.78 15.38
CA ASN A 70 2.20 -1.62 15.99
C ASN A 70 3.28 -1.97 14.94
N PRO A 71 4.24 -1.09 14.61
CA PRO A 71 5.28 -1.38 13.63
C PRO A 71 6.25 -2.48 14.08
N TYR A 72 6.16 -2.91 15.35
CA TYR A 72 6.81 -4.14 15.81
C TYR A 72 5.95 -5.34 15.42
N ILE A 73 6.06 -5.75 14.16
CA ILE A 73 5.60 -7.08 13.74
C ILE A 73 6.43 -8.07 14.54
N ASP A 74 5.81 -8.74 15.51
CA ASP A 74 6.33 -9.98 16.05
C ASP A 74 6.38 -10.95 14.87
N TYR A 75 7.59 -11.26 14.40
CA TYR A 75 7.80 -12.39 13.50
C TYR A 75 7.49 -13.64 14.32
N HIS A 76 6.20 -13.91 14.55
CA HIS A 76 5.75 -15.22 14.98
C HIS A 76 5.99 -16.13 13.79
N ALA A 77 7.21 -16.66 13.75
CA ALA A 77 7.64 -17.62 12.77
C ALA A 77 6.84 -18.89 13.05
N ASP A 78 5.62 -18.96 12.55
CA ASP A 78 4.91 -20.22 12.31
C ASP A 78 5.65 -20.96 11.20
N PHE A 79 6.88 -21.38 11.49
CA PHE A 79 7.40 -22.59 10.92
C PHE A 79 6.70 -23.71 11.69
N PRO A 80 5.86 -24.53 11.03
CA PRO A 80 5.43 -25.77 11.64
C PRO A 80 6.73 -26.53 11.92
N SER A 81 7.06 -26.70 13.20
CA SER A 81 8.11 -27.60 13.65
C SER A 81 7.69 -28.99 13.18
N GLY A 82 8.13 -29.35 11.98
CA GLY A 82 8.04 -30.70 11.46
C GLY A 82 8.74 -31.57 12.47
N ARG A 83 7.96 -32.36 13.20
CA ARG A 83 8.46 -33.44 14.05
C ARG A 83 9.26 -34.36 13.13
N ILE A 84 10.58 -34.23 13.15
CA ILE A 84 11.46 -35.25 12.59
C ILE A 84 11.30 -36.45 13.51
N ALA A 85 10.47 -37.40 13.09
CA ALA A 85 10.44 -38.72 13.67
C ALA A 85 11.82 -39.35 13.43
N THR A 86 12.64 -39.42 14.47
CA THR A 86 13.77 -40.34 14.51
C THR A 86 13.19 -41.74 14.70
N GLU A 87 13.06 -42.50 13.62
CA GLU A 87 12.81 -43.93 13.68
C GLU A 87 14.15 -44.65 13.98
N HIS A 88 14.08 -45.53 14.97
CA HIS A 88 15.13 -46.44 15.43
C HIS A 88 15.13 -47.73 14.61
#